data_AF-A0A949P8F7-F1
#
_entry.id   AF-A0A949P8F7-F1
#
_cell.length_a   1.000
_cell.length_b   1.000
_cell.length_c   1.000
_cell.angle_alpha   90.00
_cell.angle_beta   90.00
_cell.angle_gamma   90.00
#
_symmetry.space_group_name_H-M   'P 1'
#
loop_
_entity.id
_entity.type
_entity.pdbx_description
1 polymer ?
#
loop_
_entity_poly.entity_id
_entity_poly.type
_entity_poly.pdbx_seq_one_letter_code
_entity_poly.pdbx_strand_id
1 'polypeptide(L)'
;MTFRGFPVDGMNFYDELAADNSKAFWQANKDRYGDSVKGPMLELTAALEEFGPFRLFRPHNDLRFSKNRPPYKVQQGAYGESEGGTG
;
A
#
# COMPACT_ATOMS: atom_id res chain seq x y z
N MET A 1 -16.74 -3.87 7.34
CA MET A 1 -15.65 -4.31 8.25
C MET A 1 -15.17 -3.08 8.98
N THR A 2 -14.87 -3.18 10.28
CA THR A 2 -14.47 -2.04 11.12
C THR A 2 -12.95 -1.88 11.11
N PHE A 3 -12.45 -0.66 10.90
CA PHE A 3 -11.02 -0.35 10.98
C PHE A 3 -10.50 -0.52 12.41
N ARG A 4 -9.48 -1.37 12.58
CA ARG A 4 -8.85 -1.68 13.87
C ARG A 4 -7.43 -1.14 14.02
N GLY A 5 -6.97 -0.33 13.07
CA GLY A 5 -5.58 0.14 13.03
C GLY A 5 -4.67 -0.73 12.16
N PHE A 6 -3.42 -0.29 12.02
CA PHE A 6 -2.39 -1.04 11.31
C PHE A 6 -1.63 -1.94 12.28
N PRO A 7 -1.45 -3.24 11.97
CA PRO A 7 -0.57 -4.09 12.76
C PRO A 7 0.88 -3.62 12.62
N VAL A 8 1.66 -3.77 13.69
CA VAL A 8 3.12 -3.46 13.70
C VAL A 8 3.85 -4.20 12.58
N ASP A 9 3.37 -5.40 12.25
CA ASP A 9 3.91 -6.21 11.16
C ASP A 9 3.89 -5.51 9.79
N GLY A 10 2.96 -4.57 9.56
CA GLY A 10 2.94 -3.78 8.32
C GLY A 10 4.17 -2.86 8.18
N MET A 11 4.66 -2.31 9.30
CA MET A 11 5.90 -1.52 9.31
C MET A 11 7.12 -2.43 9.11
N ASN A 12 7.18 -3.54 9.83
CA ASN A 12 8.26 -4.52 9.69
C ASN A 12 8.36 -5.07 8.25
N PHE A 13 7.22 -5.35 7.62
CA PHE A 13 7.18 -5.76 6.22
C PHE A 13 7.85 -4.74 5.30
N TYR A 14 7.64 -3.44 5.53
CA TYR A 14 8.25 -2.40 4.71
C TYR A 14 9.73 -2.20 4.97
N ASP A 15 10.19 -2.36 6.21
CA ASP A 15 11.63 -2.36 6.54
C ASP A 15 12.35 -3.54 5.87
N GLU A 16 11.76 -4.73 5.92
CA GLU A 16 12.28 -5.92 5.25
C GLU A 16 12.25 -5.78 3.72
N LEU A 17 11.17 -5.23 3.15
CA LEU A 17 11.07 -4.96 1.70
C LEU A 17 12.06 -3.89 1.24
N ALA A 18 12.42 -2.94 2.11
CA ALA A 18 13.46 -1.96 1.82
C ALA A 18 14.86 -2.60 1.82
N ALA A 19 15.09 -3.60 2.68
CA ALA A 19 16.33 -4.37 2.71
C ALA A 19 16.44 -5.36 1.52
N ASP A 20 15.35 -6.02 1.13
CA ASP A 20 15.28 -6.95 0.00
C ASP A 20 14.08 -6.64 -0.92
N ASN A 21 14.29 -5.70 -1.86
CA ASN A 21 13.27 -5.33 -2.85
C ASN A 21 13.25 -6.26 -4.08
N SER A 22 13.39 -7.56 -3.86
CA SER A 22 13.36 -8.55 -4.93
C SER A 22 11.96 -9.09 -5.19
N LYS A 23 11.74 -9.59 -6.42
CA LYS A 23 10.51 -10.30 -6.76
C LYS A 23 10.31 -11.56 -5.91
N ALA A 24 11.40 -12.23 -5.51
CA ALA A 24 11.34 -13.42 -4.68
C ALA A 24 10.77 -13.11 -3.29
N PHE A 25 11.32 -12.10 -2.62
CA PHE A 25 10.81 -11.61 -1.34
C PHE A 25 9.32 -11.23 -1.44
N TRP A 26 8.95 -10.46 -2.48
CA TRP A 26 7.57 -10.05 -2.67
C TRP A 26 6.60 -11.23 -2.83
N GLN A 27 6.94 -12.23 -3.64
CA GLN A 27 6.06 -13.40 -3.83
C GLN A 27 5.92 -14.21 -2.54
N ALA A 28 7.01 -14.38 -1.79
CA ALA A 28 7.01 -15.10 -0.51
C ALA A 28 6.18 -14.38 0.57
N ASN A 29 6.11 -13.05 0.53
CA ASN A 29 5.44 -12.22 1.54
C ASN A 29 4.12 -11.59 1.05
N LYS A 30 3.58 -12.05 -0.08
CA LYS A 30 2.40 -11.45 -0.70
C LYS A 30 1.16 -11.52 0.20
N ASP A 31 0.99 -12.64 0.91
CA ASP A 31 -0.13 -12.83 1.83
C ASP A 31 0.03 -11.95 3.07
N ARG A 32 1.26 -11.85 3.60
CA ARG A 32 1.60 -10.89 4.67
C ARG A 32 1.29 -9.45 4.28
N TYR A 33 1.61 -9.03 3.06
CA TYR A 33 1.18 -7.72 2.54
C TYR A 33 -0.35 -7.59 2.50
N GLY A 34 -1.05 -8.67 2.10
CA GLY A 34 -2.51 -8.75 2.10
C GLY A 34 -3.10 -8.47 3.48
N ASP A 35 -2.62 -9.17 4.49
CA ASP A 35 -3.17 -9.16 5.84
C ASP A 35 -2.71 -7.95 6.66
N SER A 36 -1.42 -7.60 6.56
CA SER A 36 -0.79 -6.59 7.43
C SER A 36 -0.84 -5.17 6.85
N VAL A 37 -1.09 -5.01 5.54
CA VAL A 37 -1.09 -3.70 4.88
C VAL A 37 -2.37 -3.45 4.09
N LYS A 38 -2.67 -4.29 3.10
CA LYS A 38 -3.78 -4.05 2.18
C LYS A 38 -5.13 -4.14 2.89
N GLY A 39 -5.34 -5.16 3.72
CA GLY A 39 -6.56 -5.35 4.51
C GLY A 39 -6.89 -4.13 5.38
N PRO A 40 -5.98 -3.72 6.28
CA PRO A 40 -6.15 -2.53 7.11
C PRO A 40 -6.38 -1.24 6.30
N MET A 41 -5.72 -1.06 5.15
CA MET A 41 -5.98 0.09 4.27
C MET A 41 -7.40 0.07 3.71
N LEU A 42 -7.91 -1.09 3.31
CA LEU A 42 -9.28 -1.21 2.82
C LEU A 42 -10.29 -0.90 3.92
N GLU A 43 -10.05 -1.41 5.14
CA GLU A 43 -10.87 -1.07 6.30
C GLU A 43 -10.84 0.43 6.61
N LEU A 44 -9.66 1.06 6.57
CA LEU A 44 -9.50 2.51 6.77
C LEU A 44 -10.28 3.30 5.70
N THR A 45 -10.10 2.97 4.42
CA THR A 45 -10.80 3.68 3.34
C THR A 45 -12.30 3.48 3.37
N ALA A 46 -12.78 2.33 3.85
CA ALA A 46 -14.21 2.09 4.05
C ALA A 46 -14.76 2.92 5.22
N ALA A 47 -13.99 3.06 6.31
CA ALA A 47 -14.36 3.93 7.43
C ALA A 47 -14.39 5.43 7.06
N LEU A 48 -13.70 5.82 5.99
CA LEU A 48 -13.63 7.19 5.49
C LEU A 48 -14.55 7.43 4.28
N GLU A 49 -15.49 6.53 3.97
CA GLU A 49 -16.30 6.60 2.75
C GLU A 49 -17.07 7.93 2.58
N GLU A 50 -17.40 8.61 3.68
CA GLU A 50 -18.06 9.93 3.67
C GLU A 50 -17.22 11.02 2.99
N PHE A 51 -15.89 10.86 2.97
CA PHE A 51 -14.95 11.81 2.34
C PHE A 51 -14.74 11.52 0.84
N GLY A 52 -15.44 10.53 0.30
CA GLY A 52 -15.43 10.19 -1.11
C GLY A 52 -14.72 8.86 -1.43
N PRO A 53 -14.75 8.45 -2.71
CA PRO A 53 -14.17 7.18 -3.12
C PRO A 53 -12.64 7.24 -3.04
N PHE A 54 -12.05 6.39 -2.21
CA PHE A 54 -10.60 6.23 -2.15
C PHE A 54 -10.12 5.12 -3.07
N ARG A 55 -8.95 5.34 -3.67
CA ARG A 55 -8.24 4.37 -4.47
C ARG A 55 -6.84 4.16 -3.95
N LEU A 56 -6.54 2.90 -3.59
CA LEU A 56 -5.23 2.51 -3.10
C LEU A 56 -4.19 2.57 -4.24
N PHE A 57 -3.00 3.08 -3.93
CA PHE A 57 -1.86 2.95 -4.82
C PHE A 57 -1.46 1.49 -4.97
N ARG A 58 -1.05 1.12 -6.19
CA ARG A 58 -0.51 -0.22 -6.45
C ARG A 58 0.89 -0.32 -5.81
N PRO A 59 1.27 -1.50 -5.27
CA PRO A 59 2.58 -1.67 -4.66
C PRO A 59 3.75 -1.68 -5.66
N HIS A 60 3.48 -1.82 -6.97
CA HIS A 60 4.51 -1.88 -8.01
C HIS A 60 4.86 -0.49 -8.53
N ASN A 61 6.15 -0.23 -8.77
CA ASN A 61 6.61 0.95 -9.48
C ASN A 61 6.57 0.73 -11.00
N ASP A 62 6.24 1.79 -11.75
CA ASP A 62 6.47 1.80 -13.20
C ASP A 62 7.96 2.04 -13.47
N LEU A 63 8.59 1.09 -14.17
CA LEU A 63 10.02 1.09 -14.47
C LEU A 63 10.33 1.50 -15.91
N ARG A 64 9.32 1.75 -16.76
CA ARG A 64 9.51 2.03 -18.20
C ARG A 64 10.43 3.23 -18.47
N PHE A 65 10.42 4.20 -17.55
CA PHE A 65 11.21 5.43 -17.64
C PHE A 65 12.17 5.62 -16.44
N SER A 66 12.44 4.58 -15.65
CA SER A 66 13.27 4.67 -14.45
C SER A 66 14.17 3.45 -14.32
N LYS A 67 15.38 3.55 -14.88
CA LYS A 67 16.36 2.44 -14.96
C LYS A 67 16.80 1.87 -13.61
N ASN A 68 16.77 2.67 -12.54
CA ASN A 68 17.35 2.32 -11.23
C ASN A 68 16.34 2.39 -10.07
N ARG A 69 15.04 2.41 -10.35
CA ARG A 69 14.02 2.44 -9.28
C ARG A 69 13.71 1.00 -8.85
N PRO A 70 13.56 0.71 -7.53
CA PRO A 70 13.14 -0.59 -7.06
C PRO A 70 11.76 -0.99 -7.63
N PRO A 71 11.52 -2.29 -7.90
CA PRO A 71 10.26 -2.77 -8.46
C PRO A 71 9.04 -2.56 -7.55
N TYR A 72 9.25 -2.52 -6.23
CA TYR A 72 8.17 -2.37 -5.25
C TYR A 72 8.33 -1.08 -4.43
N LYS A 73 7.18 -0.47 -4.08
CA LYS A 73 7.10 0.67 -3.17
C LYS A 73 7.26 0.19 -1.73
N VAL A 74 8.00 0.96 -0.94
CA VAL A 74 8.21 0.72 0.50
C VAL A 74 7.24 1.52 1.39
N GLN A 75 6.10 1.91 0.82
CA GLN A 75 5.06 2.66 1.50
C GLN A 75 3.70 2.37 0.83
N GLN A 76 2.62 2.56 1.59
CA GLN A 76 1.24 2.47 1.11
C GLN A 76 0.55 3.81 1.22
N GLY A 77 -0.31 4.11 0.25
CA GLY A 77 -1.21 5.26 0.32
C GLY A 77 -2.49 5.00 -0.45
N ALA A 78 -3.46 5.88 -0.24
CA ALA A 78 -4.68 5.97 -1.02
C ALA A 78 -4.93 7.44 -1.38
N TYR A 79 -5.58 7.67 -2.50
CA TYR A 79 -6.03 8.99 -2.91
C TYR A 79 -7.54 8.98 -3.12
N GLY A 80 -8.21 10.07 -2.79
CA GLY A 80 -9.61 10.30 -3.07
C GLY A 80 -9.78 11.65 -3.76
N GLU A 81 -10.87 11.82 -4.49
CA GLU A 81 -11.23 13.11 -5.10
C GLU A 81 -12.53 13.61 -4.45
N SER A 82 -12.50 14.84 -3.93
CA SER A 82 -13.70 15.55 -3.49
C SER A 82 -14.17 16.52 -4.59
N GLU A 83 -15.44 16.90 -4.58
CA GLU A 83 -15.96 17.97 -5.45
C GLU A 83 -15.14 19.25 -5.23
N GLY A 84 -14.37 19.65 -6.25
CA GLY A 84 -13.43 20.76 -6.19
C GLY A 84 -12.05 20.44 -6.73
N GLY A 85 -11.69 19.15 -6.83
CA GLY A 85 -10.53 18.67 -7.59
C GLY A 85 -9.20 19.35 -7.22
N THR A 86 -8.52 18.85 -6.19
CA THR A 86 -7.06 19.01 -6.12
C THR A 86 -6.51 17.77 -5.43
N GLY A 87 -5.94 16.88 -6.24
CA GLY A 87 -5.11 15.76 -5.78
C GLY A 87 -3.66 16.17 -5.54
#